data_AF-A0AAV8RHU0-F1
#
_entry.id   AF-A0AAV8RHU0-F1
#
_cell.length_a   1.000
_cell.length_b   1.000
_cell.length_c   1.000
_cell.angle_alpha   90.00
_cell.angle_beta   90.00
_cell.angle_gamma   90.00
#
_symmetry.space_group_name_H-M   'P 1'
#
loop_
_entity.id
_entity.type
_entity.pdbx_description
1 polymer ?
#
loop_
_entity_poly.entity_id
_entity_poly.type
_entity_poly.pdbx_seq_one_letter_code
_entity_poly.pdbx_strand_id
1 'polypeptide(L)'
;MYKLGQVTGVKKALQTYKIGEMSTDMVLCVSDMHMDVQILSLSEDDFEEDECEYLRHLANEGLFRRPTVVELEKKIKSVHADIMNHWIDKEIVKLQKLIDRANEKGWRREYPFESIVNIERLRTSEERQRLLREIPPVVADTCPIEPNTDTPHNSLEEKKECKPIEATQVSATSIDPSF
;
A
#
# COMPACT_ATOMS: atom_id res chain seq x y z
N MET A 1 6.05 14.68 6.42
CA MET A 1 4.87 13.81 6.28
C MET A 1 5.02 13.08 4.97
N TYR A 2 5.11 11.76 5.04
CA TYR A 2 5.20 10.89 3.87
C TYR A 2 3.78 10.51 3.41
N LYS A 3 3.69 9.95 2.21
CA LYS A 3 2.42 9.55 1.59
C LYS A 3 2.64 8.26 0.82
N LEU A 4 1.69 7.34 0.93
CA LEU A 4 1.69 6.10 0.17
C LEU A 4 1.08 6.33 -1.23
N GLY A 5 1.73 5.81 -2.27
CA GLY A 5 1.25 5.92 -3.64
C GLY A 5 1.71 4.75 -4.50
N GLN A 6 0.90 4.38 -5.50
CA GLN A 6 1.22 3.27 -6.40
C GLN A 6 2.04 3.76 -7.58
N VAL A 7 3.20 3.14 -7.81
CA VAL A 7 3.99 3.40 -9.01
C VAL A 7 3.27 2.81 -10.23
N THR A 8 2.92 3.67 -11.19
CA THR A 8 2.24 3.32 -12.44
C THR A 8 3.19 3.23 -13.63
N GLY A 9 4.39 3.79 -13.51
CA GLY A 9 5.39 3.77 -14.58
C GLY A 9 6.72 4.38 -14.17
N VAL A 10 7.68 4.32 -15.10
CA VAL A 10 9.01 4.90 -14.97
C VAL A 10 9.29 5.73 -16.22
N LYS A 11 9.85 6.92 -16.04
CA LYS A 11 10.24 7.84 -17.10
C LYS A 11 11.67 8.31 -16.90
N LYS A 12 12.22 8.97 -17.92
CA LYS A 12 13.46 9.72 -17.83
C LYS A 12 13.19 11.19 -17.57
N ALA A 13 13.87 11.76 -16.59
CA ALA A 13 13.94 13.18 -16.33
C ALA A 13 14.86 13.88 -17.34
N LEU A 14 14.68 15.19 -17.47
CA LEU A 14 15.52 16.03 -18.31
C LEU A 14 16.94 16.20 -17.77
N GLN A 15 17.12 16.06 -16.46
CA GLN A 15 18.38 16.25 -15.78
C GLN A 15 18.73 15.03 -14.94
N THR A 16 19.99 14.62 -14.99
CA THR A 16 20.56 13.60 -14.12
C THR A 16 20.73 14.13 -12.70
N TYR A 17 20.49 13.27 -11.72
CA TYR A 17 20.68 13.55 -10.30
C TYR A 17 21.47 12.40 -9.63
N LYS A 18 21.96 12.64 -8.41
CA LYS A 18 22.76 11.66 -7.65
C LYS A 18 21.93 10.98 -6.57
N ILE A 19 22.15 9.69 -6.41
CA ILE A 19 21.65 8.85 -5.31
C ILE A 19 22.88 8.20 -4.69
N GLY A 20 23.35 8.72 -3.56
CA GLY A 20 24.66 8.32 -3.03
C GLY A 20 25.78 8.56 -4.05
N GLU A 21 26.47 7.50 -4.45
CA GLU A 21 27.56 7.55 -5.44
C GLU A 21 27.09 7.36 -6.90
N MET A 22 25.87 6.85 -7.11
CA MET A 22 25.33 6.60 -8.45
C MET A 22 24.61 7.84 -9.01
N SER A 23 24.72 8.05 -10.33
CA SER A 23 23.93 9.07 -11.05
C SER A 23 22.82 8.41 -11.86
N THR A 24 21.61 8.94 -11.79
CA THR A 24 20.47 8.45 -12.57
C THR A 24 19.64 9.59 -13.14
N ASP A 25 18.95 9.33 -14.25
CA ASP A 25 17.94 10.20 -14.86
C ASP A 25 16.51 9.64 -14.65
N MET A 26 16.32 8.59 -13.85
CA MET A 26 15.01 7.93 -13.73
C MET A 26 14.07 8.63 -12.75
N VAL A 27 12.79 8.72 -13.09
CA VAL A 27 11.72 9.20 -12.19
C VAL A 27 10.52 8.26 -12.24
N LEU A 28 9.79 8.20 -11.13
CA LEU A 28 8.64 7.32 -10.92
C LEU A 28 7.34 8.08 -11.16
N CYS A 29 6.45 7.51 -11.94
CA CYS A 29 5.09 8.00 -12.07
C CYS A 29 4.26 7.37 -10.96
N VAL A 30 3.65 8.19 -10.11
CA VAL A 30 2.86 7.72 -8.97
C VAL A 30 1.40 8.08 -9.19
N SER A 31 0.49 7.13 -8.96
CA SER A 31 -0.95 7.37 -8.97
C SER A 31 -1.31 8.50 -8.01
N ASP A 32 -2.32 9.31 -8.34
CA ASP A 32 -2.78 10.41 -7.47
C ASP A 32 -1.71 11.50 -7.18
N MET A 33 -0.60 11.50 -7.94
CA MET A 33 0.40 12.57 -7.90
C MET A 33 0.51 13.27 -9.25
N HIS A 34 0.49 14.61 -9.21
CA HIS A 34 0.60 15.45 -10.40
C HIS A 34 2.04 15.60 -10.91
N MET A 35 3.03 15.21 -10.10
CA MET A 35 4.46 15.28 -10.45
C MET A 35 5.10 13.89 -10.40
N ASP A 36 6.06 13.67 -11.31
CA ASP A 36 6.92 12.49 -11.26
C ASP A 36 7.87 12.60 -10.04
N VAL A 37 8.10 11.48 -9.35
CA VAL A 37 8.86 11.39 -8.09
C VAL A 37 10.27 10.90 -8.36
N GLN A 38 11.29 11.61 -7.86
CA GLN A 38 12.67 11.15 -7.91
C GLN A 38 12.91 10.04 -6.88
N ILE A 39 13.74 9.06 -7.21
CA ILE A 39 14.04 7.93 -6.32
C ILE A 39 14.67 8.42 -5.00
N LEU A 40 15.40 9.53 -5.03
CA LEU A 40 16.01 10.14 -3.84
C LEU A 40 15.00 10.65 -2.79
N SER A 41 13.74 10.86 -3.20
CA SER A 41 12.69 11.36 -2.32
C SER A 41 11.91 10.23 -1.62
N LEU A 42 12.24 8.97 -1.92
CA LEU A 42 11.58 7.81 -1.31
C LEU A 42 12.08 7.59 0.11
N SER A 43 11.20 7.09 0.98
CA SER A 43 11.57 6.60 2.30
C SER A 43 12.01 5.14 2.24
N GLU A 44 12.96 4.76 3.09
CA GLU A 44 13.31 3.35 3.36
C GLU A 44 12.57 2.77 4.56
N ASP A 45 11.79 3.58 5.28
CA ASP A 45 11.07 3.18 6.49
C ASP A 45 9.78 2.42 6.15
N ASP A 46 9.29 1.66 7.13
CA ASP A 46 7.99 0.98 7.04
C ASP A 46 6.84 1.98 7.04
N PHE A 47 5.70 1.58 6.49
CA PHE A 47 4.52 2.44 6.43
C PHE A 47 3.90 2.67 7.81
N GLU A 48 3.53 3.90 8.08
CA GLU A 48 2.81 4.30 9.28
C GLU A 48 1.28 4.12 9.08
N GLU A 49 0.54 3.97 10.19
CA GLU A 49 -0.92 3.73 10.15
C GLU A 49 -1.67 4.89 9.48
N ASP A 50 -1.27 6.13 9.75
CA ASP A 50 -1.88 7.33 9.17
C ASP A 50 -1.71 7.40 7.65
N GLU A 51 -0.56 6.94 7.13
CA GLU A 51 -0.32 6.80 5.69
C GLU A 51 -1.26 5.77 5.05
N CYS A 52 -1.48 4.65 5.74
CA CYS A 52 -2.37 3.58 5.30
C CYS A 52 -3.84 4.03 5.36
N GLU A 53 -4.25 4.73 6.41
CA GLU A 53 -5.58 5.32 6.55
C GLU A 53 -5.88 6.34 5.45
N TYR A 54 -4.91 7.19 5.12
CA TYR A 54 -5.03 8.14 4.02
C TYR A 54 -5.24 7.44 2.68
N LEU A 55 -4.46 6.39 2.38
CA LEU A 55 -4.65 5.62 1.14
C LEU A 55 -6.02 4.91 1.12
N ARG A 56 -6.47 4.39 2.26
CA ARG A 56 -7.80 3.77 2.40
C ARG A 56 -8.92 4.77 2.15
N HIS A 57 -8.78 6.02 2.61
CA HIS A 57 -9.73 7.10 2.34
C HIS A 57 -9.82 7.38 0.83
N LEU A 58 -8.68 7.57 0.16
CA LEU A 58 -8.64 7.77 -1.31
C LEU A 58 -9.29 6.61 -2.07
N ALA A 59 -9.10 5.38 -1.58
CA ALA A 59 -9.71 4.19 -2.16
C ALA A 59 -11.24 4.21 -2.02
N ASN A 60 -11.76 4.69 -0.89
CA ASN A 60 -13.19 4.79 -0.63
C ASN A 60 -13.85 5.91 -1.44
N GLU A 61 -13.13 7.01 -1.68
CA GLU A 61 -13.58 8.10 -2.58
C GLU A 61 -13.49 7.73 -4.06
N GLY A 62 -12.93 6.56 -4.40
CA GLY A 62 -12.75 6.10 -5.78
C GLY A 62 -11.60 6.78 -6.52
N LEU A 63 -10.75 7.54 -5.82
CA LEU A 63 -9.57 8.21 -6.36
C LEU A 63 -8.37 7.26 -6.47
N PHE A 64 -8.36 6.17 -5.70
CA PHE A 64 -7.34 5.13 -5.73
C PHE A 64 -7.92 3.75 -6.09
N ARG A 65 -7.32 3.09 -7.08
CA ARG A 65 -7.73 1.73 -7.48
C ARG A 65 -7.12 0.70 -6.53
N ARG A 66 -7.96 0.08 -5.68
CA ARG A 66 -7.56 -1.04 -4.81
C ARG A 66 -6.94 -2.18 -5.64
N PRO A 67 -5.67 -2.57 -5.40
CA PRO A 67 -5.11 -3.78 -5.96
C PRO A 67 -5.86 -5.02 -5.45
N THR A 68 -6.03 -6.02 -6.30
CA THR A 68 -6.58 -7.30 -5.88
C THR A 68 -5.53 -8.12 -5.12
N VAL A 69 -5.98 -9.06 -4.28
CA VAL A 69 -5.11 -10.00 -3.58
C VAL A 69 -4.16 -10.71 -4.55
N VAL A 70 -4.68 -11.17 -5.69
CA VAL A 70 -3.90 -11.89 -6.72
C VAL A 70 -2.82 -11.01 -7.33
N GLU A 71 -3.12 -9.73 -7.60
CA GLU A 71 -2.13 -8.77 -8.11
C GLU A 71 -1.01 -8.53 -7.09
N LEU A 72 -1.35 -8.41 -5.81
CA LEU A 72 -0.37 -8.19 -4.75
C LEU A 72 0.50 -9.43 -4.53
N GLU A 73 -0.08 -10.63 -4.46
CA GLU A 73 0.67 -11.89 -4.37
C GLU A 73 1.63 -12.07 -5.54
N LYS A 74 1.18 -11.76 -6.77
CA LYS A 74 2.04 -11.81 -7.96
C LYS A 74 3.18 -10.82 -7.85
N LYS A 75 2.91 -9.60 -7.36
CA LYS A 75 3.95 -8.58 -7.20
C LYS A 75 4.96 -8.99 -6.14
N ILE A 76 4.50 -9.48 -4.98
CA ILE A 76 5.36 -10.00 -3.91
C ILE A 76 6.28 -11.09 -4.48
N LYS A 77 5.75 -12.10 -5.15
CA LYS A 77 6.55 -13.17 -5.77
C LYS A 77 7.61 -12.64 -6.74
N SER A 78 7.34 -11.55 -7.44
CA SER A 78 8.26 -10.95 -8.39
C SER A 78 9.39 -10.14 -7.76
N VAL A 79 9.22 -9.60 -6.55
CA VAL A 79 10.20 -8.67 -5.93
C VAL A 79 10.78 -9.17 -4.61
N HIS A 80 10.16 -10.18 -4.00
CA HIS A 80 10.51 -10.68 -2.66
C HIS A 80 11.97 -11.11 -2.56
N ALA A 81 12.50 -11.79 -3.57
CA ALA A 81 13.89 -12.23 -3.56
C ALA A 81 14.87 -11.05 -3.48
N ASP A 82 14.65 -10.00 -4.27
CA ASP A 82 15.52 -8.83 -4.29
C ASP A 82 15.43 -8.04 -2.98
N ILE A 83 14.22 -7.85 -2.45
CA ILE A 83 13.99 -7.18 -1.16
C ILE A 83 14.66 -7.94 -0.02
N MET A 84 14.45 -9.26 0.07
CA MET A 84 15.03 -10.08 1.12
C MET A 84 16.55 -10.13 1.04
N ASN A 85 17.12 -10.26 -0.16
CA ASN A 85 18.57 -10.22 -0.34
C ASN A 85 19.15 -8.88 0.14
N HIS A 86 18.53 -7.76 -0.26
CA HIS A 86 18.95 -6.45 0.17
C HIS A 86 18.86 -6.29 1.71
N TRP A 87 17.77 -6.75 2.32
CA TRP A 87 17.60 -6.72 3.77
C TRP A 87 18.65 -7.57 4.51
N ILE A 88 18.93 -8.79 4.04
CA ILE A 88 19.95 -9.67 4.64
C ILE A 88 21.32 -8.98 4.63
N ASP A 89 21.71 -8.42 3.48
CA ASP A 89 23.01 -7.78 3.33
C ASP A 89 23.09 -6.50 4.21
N LYS A 90 22.00 -5.71 4.29
CA LYS A 90 21.89 -4.53 5.17
C LYS A 90 21.97 -4.90 6.65
N GLU A 91 21.29 -5.96 7.08
CA GLU A 91 21.28 -6.42 8.47
C GLU A 91 22.66 -6.94 8.89
N ILE A 92 23.36 -7.69 8.03
CA ILE A 92 24.74 -8.11 8.30
C ILE A 92 25.65 -6.90 8.56
N VAL A 93 25.57 -5.86 7.71
CA VAL A 93 26.39 -4.65 7.87
C VAL A 93 26.06 -3.92 9.17
N LYS A 94 24.76 -3.82 9.52
CA LYS A 94 24.31 -3.20 10.77
C LYS A 94 24.85 -3.96 11.99
N LEU A 95 24.73 -5.28 12.00
CA LEU A 95 25.24 -6.13 13.08
C LEU A 95 26.77 -6.03 13.19
N GLN A 96 27.50 -5.98 12.07
CA GLN A 96 28.95 -5.80 12.08
C GLN A 96 29.35 -4.46 12.71
N LYS A 97 28.66 -3.36 12.36
CA LYS A 97 28.90 -2.04 12.96
C LYS A 97 28.66 -2.03 14.48
N LEU A 98 27.70 -2.80 14.97
CA LEU A 98 27.45 -2.95 16.42
C LEU A 98 28.62 -3.66 17.11
N ILE A 99 29.14 -4.73 16.48
CA ILE A 99 30.31 -5.47 16.96
C ILE A 99 31.54 -4.56 16.99
N ASP A 100 31.82 -3.84 15.89
CA ASP A 100 32.98 -2.97 15.78
C ASP A 100 32.95 -1.87 16.86
N ARG A 101 31.78 -1.24 17.06
CA ARG A 101 31.58 -0.25 18.13
C ARG A 101 31.81 -0.83 19.53
N ALA A 102 31.38 -2.07 19.79
CA ALA A 102 31.61 -2.73 21.08
C ALA A 102 33.11 -3.05 21.29
N ASN A 103 33.79 -3.47 20.21
CA ASN A 103 35.22 -3.75 20.21
C ASN A 103 36.04 -2.49 20.52
N GLU A 104 35.72 -1.37 19.88
CA GLU A 104 36.36 -0.06 20.11
C GLU A 104 36.23 0.41 21.56
N LYS A 105 35.10 0.14 22.22
CA LYS A 105 34.85 0.51 23.61
C LYS A 105 35.43 -0.45 24.65
N GLY A 106 36.02 -1.57 24.20
CA GLY A 106 36.56 -2.60 25.10
C GLY A 106 35.49 -3.39 25.84
N TRP A 107 34.23 -3.36 25.40
CA TRP A 107 33.09 -4.04 26.00
C TRP A 107 33.06 -5.54 25.68
N ARG A 108 34.22 -6.20 25.71
CA ARG A 108 34.35 -7.62 25.32
C ARG A 108 33.56 -8.58 26.21
N ARG A 109 33.23 -8.17 27.45
CA ARG A 109 32.37 -8.95 28.36
C ARG A 109 30.88 -8.79 28.07
N GLU A 110 30.50 -7.69 27.45
CA GLU A 110 29.13 -7.36 27.05
C GLU A 110 28.94 -7.57 25.53
N TYR A 111 29.84 -8.37 24.93
CA TYR A 111 29.81 -8.70 23.52
C TYR A 111 28.38 -9.10 23.15
N PRO A 112 27.75 -8.49 22.12
CA PRO A 112 26.46 -8.96 21.67
C PRO A 112 26.67 -10.27 20.92
N PHE A 113 26.79 -11.38 21.68
CA PHE A 113 26.96 -12.74 21.16
C PHE A 113 25.88 -13.05 20.12
N GLU A 114 24.66 -12.58 20.39
CA GLU A 114 23.52 -12.64 19.49
C GLU A 114 23.81 -12.01 18.11
N SER A 115 24.55 -10.88 18.04
CA SER A 115 24.91 -10.27 16.77
C SER A 115 25.88 -11.12 15.95
N ILE A 116 26.87 -11.77 16.60
CA ILE A 116 27.78 -12.68 15.89
C ILE A 116 27.00 -13.87 15.34
N VAL A 117 26.22 -14.53 16.20
CA VAL A 117 25.42 -15.70 15.82
C VAL A 117 24.47 -15.36 14.67
N ASN A 118 23.82 -14.19 14.72
CA ASN A 118 22.93 -13.75 13.65
C ASN A 118 23.67 -13.47 12.33
N ILE A 119 24.86 -12.85 12.36
CA ILE A 119 25.67 -12.68 11.14
C ILE A 119 26.04 -14.05 10.55
N GLU A 120 26.54 -14.97 11.38
CA GLU A 120 26.93 -16.31 10.92
C GLU A 120 25.73 -17.04 10.32
N ARG A 121 24.57 -17.00 10.98
CA ARG A 121 23.33 -17.59 10.48
C ARG A 121 22.92 -16.99 9.13
N LEU A 122 22.85 -15.67 9.03
CA LEU A 122 22.45 -14.95 7.80
C LEU A 122 23.42 -15.17 6.62
N ARG A 123 24.70 -15.46 6.89
CA ARG A 123 25.70 -15.82 5.88
C ARG A 123 25.55 -17.24 5.35
N THR A 124 24.88 -18.14 6.07
CA THR A 124 24.66 -19.50 5.60
C THR A 124 23.72 -19.51 4.39
N SER A 125 24.05 -20.31 3.37
CA SER A 125 23.19 -20.49 2.20
C SER A 125 21.82 -21.06 2.59
N GLU A 126 21.79 -21.94 3.59
CA GLU A 126 20.56 -22.58 4.08
C GLU A 126 19.59 -21.57 4.68
N GLU A 127 20.05 -20.71 5.59
CA GLU A 127 19.19 -19.67 6.19
C GLU A 127 18.72 -18.68 5.14
N ARG A 128 19.63 -18.23 4.26
CA ARG A 128 19.27 -17.30 3.18
C ARG A 128 18.18 -17.90 2.29
N GLN A 129 18.31 -19.17 1.93
CA GLN A 129 17.27 -19.87 1.16
C GLN A 129 15.97 -20.08 1.95
N ARG A 130 16.03 -20.33 3.26
CA ARG A 130 14.84 -20.42 4.12
C ARG A 130 14.05 -19.11 4.08
N LEU A 131 14.73 -17.99 4.33
CA LEU A 131 14.13 -16.66 4.30
C LEU A 131 13.55 -16.31 2.93
N LEU A 132 14.25 -16.65 1.83
CA LEU A 132 13.75 -16.42 0.47
C LEU A 132 12.54 -17.28 0.09
N ARG A 133 12.29 -18.39 0.80
CA ARG A 133 11.11 -19.24 0.61
C ARG A 133 9.92 -18.76 1.44
N GLU A 134 10.15 -17.97 2.47
CA GLU A 134 9.12 -17.43 3.37
C GLU A 134 8.45 -16.20 2.76
N ILE A 135 7.51 -16.45 1.85
CA ILE A 135 6.75 -15.40 1.17
C ILE A 135 5.67 -14.83 2.12
N PRO A 136 5.60 -13.49 2.31
CA PRO A 136 4.56 -12.86 3.12
C PRO A 136 3.14 -13.15 2.61
N PRO A 137 2.18 -13.50 3.49
CA PRO A 137 0.80 -13.71 3.10
C PRO A 137 0.10 -12.39 2.78
N VAL A 138 -0.83 -12.40 1.84
CA VAL A 138 -1.72 -11.27 1.56
C VAL A 138 -3.08 -11.53 2.18
N VAL A 139 -3.56 -10.60 3.00
CA VAL A 139 -4.88 -10.66 3.63
C VAL A 139 -5.79 -9.66 2.95
N ALA A 140 -7.00 -10.09 2.56
CA ALA A 140 -7.99 -9.20 2.00
C ALA A 140 -8.47 -8.19 3.04
N ASP A 141 -8.62 -6.93 2.65
CA ASP A 141 -9.27 -5.93 3.48
C ASP A 141 -10.77 -6.22 3.56
N THR A 142 -11.22 -6.76 4.70
CA THR A 142 -12.62 -7.09 4.97
C THR A 142 -13.28 -6.05 5.88
N CYS A 143 -12.87 -4.77 5.85
CA CYS A 143 -13.49 -3.71 6.64
C CYS A 143 -15.02 -3.88 6.73
N PRO A 144 -15.60 -4.06 7.93
CA PRO A 144 -17.04 -4.03 8.11
C PRO A 144 -17.54 -2.67 7.63
N ILE A 145 -18.39 -2.67 6.61
CA ILE A 145 -19.15 -1.47 6.26
C ILE A 145 -20.10 -1.27 7.44
N GLU A 146 -19.77 -0.38 8.36
CA GLU A 146 -20.79 0.13 9.28
C GLU A 146 -21.86 0.80 8.39
N PRO A 147 -23.11 0.31 8.39
CA PRO A 147 -24.15 0.95 7.61
C PRO A 147 -24.33 2.35 8.19
N ASN A 148 -23.99 3.37 7.40
CA ASN A 148 -24.35 4.76 7.71
C ASN A 148 -25.88 4.82 7.86
N THR A 149 -26.38 4.72 9.10
CA THR A 149 -27.79 4.91 9.42
C THR A 149 -28.06 6.40 9.50
N ASP A 150 -27.89 7.11 8.38
CA ASP A 150 -28.54 8.42 8.20
C ASP A 150 -30.01 8.14 7.86
N THR A 151 -30.74 7.73 8.89
CA THR A 151 -32.20 7.67 8.86
C THR A 151 -32.68 9.09 9.11
N PRO A 152 -33.36 9.77 8.15
CA PRO A 152 -33.95 11.07 8.44
C PRO A 152 -35.06 10.87 9.46
N HIS A 153 -34.81 11.35 10.68
CA HIS A 153 -35.75 11.31 11.79
C HIS A 153 -36.93 12.24 11.51
N ASN A 154 -38.03 11.67 10.99
CA ASN A 154 -39.32 12.35 10.95
C ASN A 154 -40.26 11.70 11.98
N SER A 155 -40.60 12.48 13.01
CA SER A 155 -41.68 12.29 13.97
C SER A 155 -42.31 13.70 14.16
N LEU A 156 -43.61 13.94 14.31
CA LEU A 156 -44.75 13.16 14.80
C LEU A 156 -46.05 13.48 14.01
N GLU A 157 -47.06 12.66 14.29
CA GLU A 157 -48.45 12.57 13.85
C GLU A 157 -49.29 13.88 13.80
N GLU A 158 -50.31 13.92 12.93
CA GLU A 158 -51.72 13.99 13.35
C GLU A 158 -52.71 13.78 12.18
N LYS A 159 -53.84 13.13 12.49
CA LYS A 159 -54.93 12.70 11.59
C LYS A 159 -55.77 13.88 11.09
N LYS A 160 -56.33 13.77 9.86
CA LYS A 160 -57.78 13.99 9.58
C LYS A 160 -58.19 13.62 8.15
N GLU A 161 -59.43 13.18 8.08
CA GLU A 161 -60.18 12.51 7.01
C GLU A 161 -60.91 13.49 6.07
N CYS A 162 -61.01 13.19 4.76
CA CYS A 162 -62.28 13.11 3.97
C CYS A 162 -62.11 13.19 2.43
N LYS A 163 -62.42 12.06 1.78
CA LYS A 163 -63.32 11.85 0.61
C LYS A 163 -62.93 12.24 -0.84
N PRO A 164 -63.52 11.52 -1.85
CA PRO A 164 -62.88 11.10 -3.11
C PRO A 164 -63.45 11.82 -4.36
N ILE A 165 -62.92 11.51 -5.56
CA ILE A 165 -63.47 11.60 -6.95
C ILE A 165 -62.23 11.56 -7.90
N GLU A 166 -62.12 10.90 -9.05
CA GLU A 166 -62.93 10.00 -9.88
C GLU A 166 -61.95 9.22 -10.78
N ALA A 167 -62.37 8.03 -11.23
CA ALA A 167 -61.64 7.25 -12.22
C ALA A 167 -61.79 7.84 -13.63
N THR A 168 -60.72 7.80 -14.43
CA THR A 168 -60.84 7.76 -15.89
C THR A 168 -59.76 6.82 -16.42
N GLN A 169 -60.21 5.63 -16.83
CA GLN A 169 -59.49 4.79 -17.79
C GLN A 169 -59.48 5.48 -19.15
N VAL A 170 -58.56 5.17 -20.06
CA VAL A 170 -58.83 4.46 -21.34
C VAL A 170 -57.50 4.54 -22.11
N SER A 171 -56.73 3.45 -22.13
CA SER A 171 -56.57 2.44 -23.20
C SER A 171 -55.54 2.79 -24.28
N ALA A 172 -54.62 1.84 -24.50
CA ALA A 172 -53.69 1.80 -25.61
C ALA A 172 -54.39 1.43 -26.92
N THR A 173 -53.89 1.96 -28.05
CA THR A 173 -53.84 1.23 -29.33
C THR A 173 -52.75 1.80 -30.24
N SER A 174 -52.10 0.88 -30.93
CA SER A 174 -51.01 1.02 -31.90
C SER A 174 -51.54 1.24 -33.33
N ILE A 175 -50.61 1.38 -34.30
CA ILE A 175 -50.75 1.20 -35.78
C ILE A 175 -51.24 2.48 -36.52
N ASP A 176 -50.68 3.03 -37.61
CA ASP A 176 -49.69 2.60 -38.65
C ASP A 176 -49.05 3.84 -39.36
N PRO A 177 -48.07 3.66 -40.27
CA PRO A 177 -47.36 4.71 -41.00
C PRO A 177 -47.98 5.04 -42.37
N SER A 178 -47.79 6.28 -42.86
CA SER A 178 -47.73 6.62 -44.29
C SER A 178 -47.35 8.08 -44.52
N PHE A 179 -46.12 8.35 -45.00
CA PHE A 179 -45.80 8.77 -46.37
C PHE A 179 -44.29 8.99 -46.50
#